data_AF-A0AAP4FE24-F1
#
_entry.id   AF-A0AAP4FE24-F1
#
_cell.length_a   1.000
_cell.length_b   1.000
_cell.length_c   1.000
_cell.angle_alpha   90.00
_cell.angle_beta   90.00
_cell.angle_gamma   90.00
#
_symmetry.space_group_name_H-M   'P 1'
#
loop_
_entity.id
_entity.type
_entity.pdbx_description
1 polymer ?
#
loop_
_entity_poly.entity_id
_entity_poly.type
_entity_poly.pdbx_seq_one_letter_code
_entity_poly.pdbx_strand_id
1 'polypeptide(L)'
;MIVLSYQESWKDNFEKIAQELRAVLGELATRIEHVGSTAVEGLAAKPIIDIDVVIAQETALSMVIEKLASIGYVHEGNLGIEGREAFA
;
A
#
# COMPACT_ATOMS: atom_id res chain seq x y z
N MET A 1 -1.93 17.21 13.47
CA MET A 1 -2.20 15.80 13.10
C MET A 1 -3.47 15.36 13.81
N ILE A 2 -4.44 14.75 13.10
CA ILE A 2 -5.74 14.34 13.68
C ILE A 2 -5.82 12.82 13.80
N VAL A 3 -6.53 12.35 14.82
CA VAL A 3 -6.89 10.94 15.03
C VAL A 3 -8.41 10.86 15.11
N LEU A 4 -9.00 9.90 14.43
CA LEU A 4 -10.45 9.69 14.36
C LEU A 4 -10.79 8.32 14.96
N SER A 5 -12.00 8.20 15.50
CA SER A 5 -12.58 6.89 15.79
C SER A 5 -12.64 6.04 14.53
N TYR A 6 -12.63 4.71 14.71
CA TYR A 6 -12.70 3.77 13.60
C TYR A 6 -13.82 4.10 12.63
N GLN A 7 -13.52 4.05 11.33
CA GLN A 7 -14.49 4.23 10.27
C GLN A 7 -14.56 2.97 9.41
N GLU A 8 -15.76 2.43 9.22
CA GLU A 8 -15.99 1.27 8.35
C GLU A 8 -15.56 1.53 6.90
N SER A 9 -15.63 2.79 6.47
CA SER A 9 -15.18 3.25 5.14
C SER A 9 -13.70 2.98 4.87
N TRP A 10 -12.87 2.76 5.89
CA TRP A 10 -11.47 2.40 5.70
C TRP A 10 -11.29 1.06 5.00
N LYS A 11 -12.21 0.09 5.22
CA LYS A 11 -12.19 -1.18 4.49
C LYS A 11 -12.48 -0.98 3.01
N ASP A 12 -13.49 -0.16 2.70
CA ASP A 12 -13.88 0.15 1.32
C ASP A 12 -12.79 0.96 0.60
N ASN A 13 -12.13 1.88 1.31
CA ASN A 13 -11.03 2.65 0.76
C ASN A 13 -9.82 1.76 0.44
N PHE A 14 -9.47 0.84 1.35
CA PHE A 14 -8.45 -0.17 1.07
C PHE A 14 -8.81 -1.00 -0.16
N GLU A 15 -10.02 -1.54 -0.25
CA GLU A 15 -10.38 -2.42 -1.37
C GLU A 15 -10.34 -1.69 -2.73
N LYS A 16 -10.72 -0.41 -2.77
CA LYS A 16 -10.59 0.43 -3.97
C LYS A 16 -9.12 0.61 -4.39
N ILE A 17 -8.25 0.96 -3.44
CA ILE A 17 -6.82 1.13 -3.72
C ILE A 17 -6.20 -0.21 -4.12
N ALA A 18 -6.55 -1.30 -3.43
CA ALA A 18 -6.08 -2.64 -3.75
C ALA A 18 -6.49 -3.07 -5.17
N GLN A 19 -7.70 -2.74 -5.63
CA GLN A 19 -8.14 -3.01 -7.00
C GLN A 19 -7.33 -2.22 -8.03
N GLU A 20 -7.06 -0.93 -7.78
CA GLU A 20 -6.20 -0.11 -8.63
C GLU A 20 -4.78 -0.68 -8.73
N LEU A 21 -4.18 -1.02 -7.58
CA LEU A 21 -2.86 -1.64 -7.52
C LEU A 21 -2.82 -2.98 -8.26
N ARG A 22 -3.85 -3.85 -8.10
CA ARG A 22 -3.96 -5.13 -8.84
C ARG A 22 -4.03 -4.90 -10.35
N ALA A 23 -4.81 -3.91 -10.80
CA ALA A 23 -4.96 -3.62 -12.22
C ALA A 23 -3.63 -3.17 -12.87
N VAL A 24 -2.83 -2.42 -12.13
CA VAL A 24 -1.56 -1.84 -12.61
C VAL A 24 -0.40 -2.82 -12.51
N LEU A 25 -0.29 -3.52 -11.38
CA LEU A 25 0.81 -4.44 -11.10
C LEU A 25 0.60 -5.84 -11.69
N GLY A 26 -0.64 -6.29 -11.85
CA GLY A 26 -0.95 -7.63 -12.34
C GLY A 26 -0.23 -8.71 -11.53
N GLU A 27 0.43 -9.63 -12.21
CA GLU A 27 1.15 -10.76 -11.58
C GLU A 27 2.41 -10.35 -10.80
N LEU A 28 2.88 -9.10 -10.91
CA LEU A 28 4.00 -8.61 -10.11
C LEU A 28 3.65 -8.54 -8.61
N ALA A 29 2.38 -8.26 -8.29
CA ALA A 29 1.87 -8.23 -6.93
C ALA A 29 1.29 -9.61 -6.57
N THR A 30 2.04 -10.38 -5.80
CA THR A 30 1.61 -11.70 -5.30
C THR A 30 0.56 -11.61 -4.20
N ARG A 31 0.65 -10.55 -3.36
CA ARG A 31 -0.35 -10.22 -2.33
C ARG A 31 -0.43 -8.70 -2.16
N ILE A 32 -1.60 -8.23 -1.76
CA ILE A 32 -1.88 -6.85 -1.38
C ILE A 32 -2.69 -6.90 -0.09
N GLU A 33 -2.14 -6.35 0.99
CA GLU A 33 -2.65 -6.51 2.35
C GLU A 33 -2.92 -5.15 2.99
N HIS A 34 -4.05 -5.02 3.70
CA HIS A 34 -4.36 -3.84 4.49
C HIS A 34 -3.61 -3.95 5.82
N VAL A 35 -2.68 -3.04 6.06
CA VAL A 35 -1.88 -3.01 7.29
C VAL A 35 -2.07 -1.70 8.04
N GLY A 36 -1.35 -1.52 9.14
CA GLY A 36 -1.46 -0.32 9.97
C GLY A 36 -2.75 -0.25 10.80
N SER A 37 -2.97 0.90 11.44
CA SER A 37 -4.06 1.03 12.42
C SER A 37 -5.45 1.06 11.78
N THR A 38 -5.57 1.50 10.52
CA THR A 38 -6.87 1.55 9.83
C THR A 38 -7.39 0.17 9.41
N ALA A 39 -6.53 -0.85 9.43
CA ALA A 39 -6.91 -2.25 9.22
C ALA A 39 -7.55 -2.92 10.45
N VAL A 40 -7.44 -2.30 11.64
CA VAL A 40 -7.94 -2.88 12.90
C VAL A 40 -9.31 -2.31 13.24
N GLU A 41 -10.35 -3.16 13.16
CA GLU A 41 -11.71 -2.77 13.51
C GLU A 41 -11.81 -2.24 14.95
N GLY A 42 -12.50 -1.11 15.10
CA GLY A 42 -12.69 -0.45 16.41
C GLY A 42 -11.50 0.37 16.91
N LEU A 43 -10.34 0.34 16.23
CA LEU A 43 -9.17 1.12 16.62
C LEU A 43 -9.24 2.55 16.08
N ALA A 44 -9.02 3.54 16.95
CA ALA A 44 -8.87 4.93 16.53
C ALA A 44 -7.52 5.13 15.82
N ALA A 45 -7.52 5.81 14.68
CA ALA A 45 -6.35 5.92 13.81
C ALA A 45 -6.29 7.27 13.08
N LYS A 46 -5.14 7.55 12.48
CA LYS A 46 -5.03 8.59 11.45
C LYS A 46 -5.75 8.07 10.19
N PRO A 47 -6.44 8.94 9.42
CA PRO A 47 -7.14 8.50 8.21
C PRO A 47 -6.16 8.29 7.04
N ILE A 48 -5.23 7.34 7.20
CA ILE A 48 -4.22 6.94 6.22
C ILE A 48 -4.35 5.43 6.04
N ILE A 49 -4.46 4.97 4.80
CA ILE A 49 -4.53 3.54 4.48
C ILE A 49 -3.11 3.07 4.21
N ASP A 50 -2.57 2.24 5.09
CA ASP A 50 -1.26 1.61 4.91
C ASP A 50 -1.46 0.27 4.16
N ILE A 51 -0.66 0.05 3.11
CA ILE A 51 -0.79 -1.13 2.24
C ILE A 51 0.57 -1.77 2.04
N ASP A 52 0.63 -3.08 2.26
CA ASP A 52 1.78 -3.89 1.87
C ASP A 52 1.49 -4.56 0.53
N VAL A 53 2.43 -4.39 -0.42
CA VAL A 53 2.43 -5.09 -1.71
C VAL A 53 3.59 -6.07 -1.72
N VAL A 54 3.29 -7.37 -1.78
CA VAL A 54 4.31 -8.43 -1.78
C VAL A 54 4.65 -8.80 -3.21
N ILE A 55 5.93 -8.70 -3.56
CA ILE A 55 6.46 -9.09 -4.88
C ILE A 55 7.27 -10.39 -4.76
N ALA A 56 7.30 -11.19 -5.82
CA ALA A 56 7.94 -12.51 -5.76
C ALA A 56 9.47 -12.43 -5.66
N GLN A 57 10.07 -11.44 -6.34
CA GLN A 57 11.52 -11.31 -6.49
C GLN A 57 11.91 -9.84 -6.56
N GLU A 58 13.06 -9.50 -5.99
CA GLU A 58 13.61 -8.14 -6.01
C GLU A 58 13.92 -7.65 -7.44
N THR A 59 14.21 -8.57 -8.36
CA THR A 59 14.41 -8.25 -9.79
C THR A 59 13.18 -7.64 -10.46
N ALA A 60 11.98 -7.82 -9.90
CA ALA A 60 10.74 -7.22 -10.38
C ALA A 60 10.54 -5.77 -9.87
N LEU A 61 11.34 -5.32 -8.90
CA LEU A 61 11.14 -4.04 -8.21
C LEU A 61 11.19 -2.84 -9.17
N SER A 62 12.13 -2.81 -10.13
CA SER A 62 12.22 -1.71 -11.10
C SER A 62 10.94 -1.55 -11.91
N MET A 63 10.35 -2.67 -12.34
CA MET A 63 9.08 -2.67 -13.08
C MET A 63 7.90 -2.23 -12.20
N VAL A 64 7.91 -2.59 -10.91
CA VAL A 64 6.91 -2.16 -9.93
C VAL A 64 6.99 -0.64 -9.72
N ILE A 65 8.20 -0.10 -9.56
CA ILE A 65 8.43 1.35 -9.43
C ILE A 65 7.87 2.09 -10.64
N GLU A 66 8.20 1.66 -11.86
CA GLU A 66 7.72 2.28 -13.10
C GLU A 66 6.19 2.25 -13.21
N LYS A 67 5.57 1.12 -12.85
CA LYS A 67 4.12 0.94 -12.90
C LYS A 67 3.40 1.79 -11.86
N LEU A 68 3.90 1.83 -10.62
CA LEU A 68 3.32 2.69 -9.57
C LEU A 68 3.48 4.18 -9.90
N ALA A 69 4.62 4.58 -10.46
CA ALA A 69 4.82 5.94 -10.95
C ALA A 69 3.80 6.34 -12.03
N SER A 70 3.36 5.39 -12.88
CA SER A 70 2.36 5.66 -13.92
C SER A 70 0.97 6.04 -13.40
N ILE A 71 0.67 5.72 -12.13
CA ILE A 71 -0.56 6.12 -11.44
C ILE A 71 -0.32 7.17 -10.34
N GLY A 72 0.88 7.74 -10.28
CA GLY A 72 1.18 8.91 -9.44
C GLY A 72 1.87 8.62 -8.11
N TYR A 73 2.21 7.36 -7.79
CA TYR A 73 3.01 7.06 -6.60
C TYR A 73 4.47 7.47 -6.78
N VAL A 74 5.06 8.02 -5.71
CA VAL A 74 6.47 8.42 -5.68
C VAL A 74 7.27 7.40 -4.90
N HIS A 75 8.33 6.86 -5.50
CA HIS A 75 9.25 5.95 -4.82
C HIS A 75 10.17 6.72 -3.87
N GLU A 76 10.16 6.33 -2.59
CA GLU A 76 10.92 6.99 -1.52
C GLU A 76 12.16 6.18 -1.09
N GLY A 77 12.44 5.06 -1.77
CA GLY A 77 13.49 4.13 -1.38
C GLY A 77 13.12 3.31 -0.15
N ASN A 78 14.14 2.72 0.48
CA ASN A 78 13.92 1.77 1.57
C ASN A 78 13.68 2.41 2.95
N LEU A 79 13.89 3.72 3.09
CA LEU A 79 13.89 4.50 4.34
C LEU A 79 14.63 3.80 5.50
N GLY A 80 15.72 3.10 5.20
CA GLY A 80 16.55 2.41 6.19
C GLY A 80 16.07 1.02 6.60
N ILE A 81 15.07 0.44 5.93
CA ILE A 81 14.58 -0.92 6.18
C ILE A 81 15.00 -1.83 5.03
N GLU A 82 15.92 -2.77 5.30
CA GLU A 82 16.37 -3.75 4.31
C GLU A 82 15.21 -4.63 3.82
N GLY A 83 15.12 -4.84 2.51
CA GLY A 83 14.08 -5.67 1.88
C GLY A 83 12.71 -5.02 1.73
N ARG A 84 12.56 -3.72 2.06
CA ARG A 84 11.31 -2.97 1.90
C ARG A 84 11.55 -1.71 1.09
N GLU A 85 10.63 -1.39 0.19
CA GLU A 85 10.62 -0.12 -0.55
C GLU A 85 9.33 0.65 -0.23
N ALA A 86 9.45 1.95 0.00
CA ALA A 86 8.34 2.82 0.38
C ALA A 86 7.86 3.67 -0.81
N PHE A 87 6.55 3.96 -0.80
CA PHE A 87 5.87 4.76 -1.80
C PHE A 87 4.91 5.74 -1.10
N ALA A 88 4.72 6.93 -1.69
CA ALA A 88 3.81 7.96 -1.24
C ALA A 88 2.86 8.43 -2.34
#